data_AF-A0A5K1E9Z8-F1
#
_entry.id   AF-A0A5K1E9Z8-F1
#
_cell.length_a   1.000
_cell.length_b   1.000
_cell.length_c   1.000
_cell.angle_alpha   90.00
_cell.angle_beta   90.00
_cell.angle_gamma   90.00
#
_symmetry.space_group_name_H-M   'P 1'
#
loop_
_entity.id
_entity.type
_entity.pdbx_description
1 polymer ?
#
loop_
_entity_poly.entity_id
_entity_poly.type
_entity_poly.pdbx_seq_one_letter_code
_entity_poly.pdbx_strand_id
1 'polypeptide(L)'
;VIISAREEHDAPISPAMDGLLRVHKRVVDGLDGESGNALPKGGGMISTRLLVSATQTGNLIGKQGATVKSIQEASNCIVHVLGP
;
A
#
# COMPACT_ATOMS: atom_id res chain seq x y z
N VAL A 1 4.62 -7.61 -9.46
CA VAL A 1 5.76 -6.66 -9.42
C VAL A 1 6.39 -6.77 -8.05
N ILE A 2 7.71 -6.92 -7.96
CA ILE A 2 8.45 -6.90 -6.70
C ILE A 2 9.22 -5.57 -6.65
N ILE A 3 9.13 -4.86 -5.52
CA ILE A 3 9.81 -3.58 -5.29
C ILE A 3 10.75 -3.79 -4.12
N SER A 4 12.05 -3.63 -4.36
CA SER A 4 13.10 -3.79 -3.36
C SER A 4 14.17 -2.73 -3.56
N ALA A 5 14.70 -2.19 -2.48
CA ALA A 5 15.78 -1.24 -2.49
C ALA A 5 16.64 -1.41 -1.23
N ARG A 6 17.88 -0.91 -1.26
CA ARG A 6 18.74 -0.84 -0.07
C ARG A 6 18.15 0.18 0.91
N GLU A 7 18.00 -0.21 2.17
CA GLU A 7 17.46 0.68 3.20
C GLU A 7 18.43 1.82 3.52
N GLU A 8 17.88 3.02 3.67
CA GLU A 8 18.60 4.24 4.03
C GLU A 8 17.92 4.86 5.25
N HIS A 9 18.49 4.63 6.43
CA HIS A 9 17.85 4.93 7.71
C HIS A 9 17.70 6.44 8.00
N ASP A 10 18.47 7.28 7.29
CA ASP A 10 18.42 8.74 7.38
C ASP A 10 17.40 9.35 6.41
N ALA A 11 16.83 8.55 5.50
CA ALA A 11 15.83 9.03 4.57
C ALA A 11 14.47 9.24 5.27
N PRO A 12 13.71 10.29 4.92
CA PRO A 12 12.39 10.53 5.50
C PRO A 12 11.36 9.45 5.13
N ILE A 13 11.61 8.71 4.04
CA ILE A 13 10.83 7.57 3.58
C ILE A 13 11.77 6.50 3.06
N SER A 14 11.49 5.22 3.34
CA SER A 14 12.32 4.14 2.80
C SER A 14 12.27 4.12 1.27
N PRO A 15 13.39 3.87 0.57
CA PRO A 15 13.40 3.83 -0.90
C PRO A 15 12.45 2.79 -1.49
N ALA A 16 12.21 1.67 -0.80
CA ALA A 16 11.26 0.67 -1.23
C ALA A 16 9.79 1.16 -1.12
N MET A 17 9.46 1.90 -0.06
CA MET A 17 8.13 2.52 0.09
C MET A 17 7.91 3.61 -0.96
N ASP A 18 8.91 4.44 -1.25
CA ASP A 18 8.81 5.44 -2.32
C ASP A 18 8.54 4.79 -3.69
N GLY A 19 9.27 3.72 -4.02
CA GLY A 19 9.00 2.91 -5.22
C GLY A 19 7.57 2.35 -5.26
N LEU A 20 7.06 1.85 -4.13
CA LEU A 20 5.69 1.36 -4.01
C LEU A 20 4.65 2.45 -4.29
N LEU A 21 4.83 3.63 -3.70
CA LEU A 21 3.92 4.77 -3.91
C LEU A 21 3.91 5.22 -5.37
N ARG A 22 5.08 5.24 -6.04
CA ARG A 22 5.17 5.58 -7.47
C ARG A 22 4.45 4.59 -8.37
N VAL A 23 4.62 3.28 -8.11
CA VAL A 23 3.91 2.23 -8.86
C VAL A 23 2.41 2.32 -8.60
N HIS A 24 2.00 2.50 -7.34
CA HIS A 24 0.60 2.67 -6.98
C HIS A 24 -0.02 3.87 -7.71
N LYS A 25 0.65 5.03 -7.70
CA LYS A 25 0.23 6.22 -8.44
C LYS A 25 0.06 5.93 -9.93
N ARG A 26 1.03 5.24 -10.55
CA ARG A 26 0.97 4.87 -11.97
C ARG A 26 -0.22 3.95 -12.29
N VAL A 27 -0.57 3.05 -11.38
CA VAL A 27 -1.70 2.12 -11.52
C VAL A 27 -3.04 2.84 -11.31
N VAL A 28 -3.12 3.78 -10.36
CA VAL A 28 -4.36 4.50 -10.04
C VAL A 28 -4.65 5.62 -11.05
N ASP A 29 -3.67 6.47 -11.34
CA ASP A 29 -3.83 7.64 -12.23
C ASP A 29 -3.85 7.23 -13.70
N GLY A 30 -3.31 6.05 -14.01
CA GLY A 30 -3.19 5.55 -15.37
C GLY A 30 -2.07 6.15 -16.19
N LEU A 31 -1.81 5.50 -17.33
CA LEU A 31 -0.81 5.93 -18.28
C LEU A 31 -1.41 7.07 -19.12
N ASP A 32 -1.20 8.33 -18.75
CA ASP A 32 -1.46 9.50 -19.63
C ASP A 32 -0.53 9.55 -20.87
N GLY A 33 0.13 8.45 -21.23
CA GLY A 33 1.04 8.39 -22.36
C GLY A 33 1.26 6.96 -22.78
N GLU A 34 0.71 6.66 -23.96
CA GLU A 34 1.01 5.56 -24.89
C GLU A 34 0.94 4.10 -24.39
N SER A 35 0.30 3.27 -25.22
CA SER A 35 0.28 1.80 -25.19
C SER A 35 -0.72 1.11 -24.24
N GLY A 36 -1.97 1.07 -24.67
CA GLY A 36 -2.55 -0.20 -25.18
C GLY A 36 -3.08 -1.25 -24.20
N ASN A 37 -2.83 -1.18 -22.89
CA ASN A 37 -3.49 -2.07 -21.93
C ASN A 37 -4.36 -1.26 -20.97
N ALA A 38 -5.65 -1.19 -21.30
CA ALA A 38 -6.68 -0.55 -20.52
C ALA A 38 -6.60 -0.97 -19.04
N LEU A 39 -6.38 0.00 -18.15
CA LEU A 39 -6.97 -0.08 -16.81
C LEU A 39 -8.46 -0.40 -16.98
N PRO A 40 -9.07 -1.18 -16.07
CA PRO A 40 -10.50 -1.39 -16.12
C PRO A 40 -11.18 -0.02 -16.08
N LYS A 41 -11.75 0.39 -17.22
CA LYS A 41 -12.48 1.66 -17.43
C LYS A 41 -13.81 1.69 -16.67
N GLY A 42 -13.83 1.21 -15.44
CA GLY A 42 -15.03 1.10 -14.64
C GLY A 42 -14.68 0.77 -13.21
N GLY A 43 -14.68 1.80 -12.35
CA GLY A 43 -14.99 1.75 -10.91
C GLY A 43 -14.53 0.54 -10.08
N GLY A 44 -13.43 -0.12 -10.46
CA GLY A 44 -12.96 -1.35 -9.83
C GLY A 44 -12.28 -1.03 -8.51
N MET A 45 -12.53 -1.84 -7.48
CA MET A 45 -11.85 -1.71 -6.19
C MET A 45 -10.35 -1.93 -6.37
N ILE A 46 -9.53 -0.90 -6.12
CA ILE A 46 -8.07 -1.02 -6.06
C ILE A 46 -7.70 -1.60 -4.71
N SER A 47 -7.08 -2.78 -4.70
CA SER A 47 -6.60 -3.43 -3.49
C SER A 47 -5.08 -3.45 -3.46
N THR A 48 -4.50 -3.00 -2.35
CA THR A 48 -3.07 -3.13 -2.06
C THR A 48 -2.88 -4.17 -0.97
N ARG A 49 -1.96 -5.12 -1.16
CA ARG A 49 -1.62 -6.15 -0.18
C ARG A 49 -0.19 -5.99 0.28
N LEU A 50 0.00 -5.79 1.58
CA LEU A 50 1.30 -5.70 2.22
C LEU A 50 1.57 -6.98 3.01
N LEU A 51 2.69 -7.64 2.73
CA LEU A 51 3.19 -8.74 3.56
C LEU A 51 3.93 -8.17 4.75
N VAL A 52 3.55 -8.61 5.95
CA VAL A 52 4.13 -8.15 7.21
C VAL A 52 4.53 -9.37 8.02
N SER A 53 5.64 -9.27 8.76
CA SER A 53 6.01 -10.30 9.73
C SER A 53 4.87 -10.51 10.74
N ALA A 54 4.53 -11.76 11.03
CA ALA A 54 3.49 -12.10 12.02
C ALA A 54 3.77 -11.45 13.39
N THR A 55 5.04 -11.28 13.76
CA THR A 55 5.45 -10.62 15.00
C THR A 55 5.15 -9.13 15.05
N GLN A 56 4.98 -8.47 13.89
CA GLN A 56 4.74 -7.04 13.77
C GLN A 56 3.24 -6.71 13.56
N THR A 57 2.43 -7.69 13.16
CA THR A 57 0.99 -7.52 12.92
C THR A 57 0.24 -6.94 14.12
N GLY A 58 0.61 -7.35 15.34
CA GLY A 58 0.00 -6.81 16.57
C GLY A 58 0.18 -5.30 16.73
N ASN A 59 1.34 -4.77 16.33
CA ASN A 59 1.62 -3.33 16.38
C ASN A 59 0.80 -2.55 15.34
N LEU A 60 0.54 -3.15 14.17
CA LEU A 60 -0.31 -2.53 13.14
C LEU A 60 -1.78 -2.49 13.54
N ILE A 61 -2.29 -3.54 14.20
CA ILE A 61 -3.66 -3.54 14.74
C ILE A 61 -3.78 -2.50 15.85
N GLY A 62 -2.80 -2.48 16.76
CA GLY A 62 -2.81 -1.64 17.95
C GLY A 62 -3.73 -2.17 19.05
N LYS A 63 -3.67 -1.56 20.23
CA LYS A 63 -4.52 -1.96 21.36
C LYS A 63 -5.99 -1.77 20.99
N GLN A 64 -6.80 -2.83 21.14
CA GLN A 64 -8.22 -2.83 20.79
C GLN A 64 -8.52 -2.41 19.33
N GLY A 65 -7.56 -2.52 18.41
CA GLY A 65 -7.73 -2.09 17.02
C GLY A 65 -7.62 -0.58 16.80
N ALA A 66 -7.15 0.19 17.77
CA ALA A 66 -7.09 1.66 17.67
C ALA A 66 -6.25 2.15 16.48
N THR A 67 -5.10 1.53 16.23
CA THR A 67 -4.18 1.92 15.16
C THR A 67 -4.79 1.63 13.79
N VAL A 68 -5.28 0.41 13.55
CA VAL A 68 -5.92 0.07 12.26
C VAL A 68 -7.19 0.89 12.01
N LYS A 69 -7.93 1.26 13.05
CA LYS A 69 -9.09 2.16 12.94
C LYS A 69 -8.67 3.56 12.50
N SER A 70 -7.64 4.14 13.12
CA SER A 70 -7.12 5.45 12.74
C SER A 70 -6.62 5.49 11.28
N ILE A 71 -6.01 4.39 10.80
CA ILE A 71 -5.57 4.26 9.40
C ILE A 71 -6.79 4.29 8.47
N GLN A 72 -7.82 3.50 8.76
CA GLN A 72 -9.06 3.48 7.97
C GLN A 72 -9.74 4.86 7.92
N GLU A 73 -9.82 5.56 9.05
CA GLU A 73 -10.40 6.90 9.14
C GLU A 73 -9.58 7.93 8.36
N ALA A 74 -8.25 7.90 8.46
CA ALA A 74 -7.37 8.84 7.77
C ALA A 74 -7.33 8.60 6.25
N SER A 75 -7.41 7.35 5.80
CA SER A 75 -7.28 7.00 4.39
C SER A 75 -8.61 6.77 3.67
N ASN A 76 -9.74 6.72 4.39
CA ASN A 76 -11.05 6.29 3.90
C ASN A 76 -11.01 4.94 3.15
N CYS A 77 -10.04 4.09 3.46
CA CYS A 77 -9.89 2.76 2.85
C CYS A 77 -10.44 1.68 3.77
N ILE A 78 -10.85 0.57 3.18
CA ILE A 78 -11.17 -0.65 3.94
C ILE A 78 -9.87 -1.40 4.21
N VAL A 79 -9.56 -1.65 5.49
CA VAL A 79 -8.35 -2.37 5.89
C VAL A 79 -8.72 -3.72 6.50
N HIS A 80 -8.21 -4.80 5.90
CA HIS A 80 -8.37 -6.16 6.38
C HIS A 80 -7.03 -6.74 6.80
N VAL A 81 -6.97 -7.28 8.02
CA VAL A 81 -5.83 -8.08 8.47
C VAL A 81 -6.15 -9.54 8.21
N LEU A 82 -5.40 -10.16 7.30
CA LEU A 82 -5.52 -11.58 6.99
C LEU A 82 -4.70 -12.36 8.03
N GLY A 83 -5.36 -13.29 8.71
CA GLY A 83 -4.67 -14.26 9.57
C GLY A 83 -3.86 -15.28 8.76
N PRO A 84 -2.95 -16.01 9.43
CA PRO A 84 -2.26 -17.15 8.81
C PRO A 84 -3.23 -18.26 8.38
#